data_AF-A0A0S7EJN3-F1
#
_entry.id   AF-A0A0S7EJN3-F1
#
_cell.length_a   1.000
_cell.length_b   1.000
_cell.length_c   1.000
_cell.angle_alpha   90.00
_cell.angle_beta   90.00
_cell.angle_gamma   90.00
#
_symmetry.space_group_name_H-M   'P 1'
#
loop_
_entity.id
_entity.type
_entity.pdbx_description
1 polymer ?
#
loop_
_entity_poly.entity_id
_entity_poly.type
_entity_poly.pdbx_seq_one_letter_code
_entity_poly.pdbx_strand_id
1 'polypeptide(L)'
;MGSKGKIISGSSGSLLSSGSQESDSSQTAKKDMLAALRARQEALEETLRQRLEELKSICIREAELTGKLPKEYPLDPGEEPPTVRRKIGTAFKLDEQKILPKGEEEELERLEREFAIQSQITEAARRLASDPHVSSKKL
;
A
#
# COMPACT_ATOMS: atom_id res chain seq x y z
N MET A 1 1.33 -79.55 39.00
CA MET A 1 2.81 -79.57 39.09
C MET A 1 3.31 -78.39 38.27
N GLY A 2 3.93 -77.32 38.78
CA GLY A 2 4.62 -77.10 40.04
C GLY A 2 6.06 -76.65 39.75
N SER A 3 6.28 -75.34 39.53
CA SER A 3 7.58 -74.65 39.59
C SER A 3 7.30 -73.15 39.69
N LYS A 4 6.96 -72.64 40.89
CA LYS A 4 7.85 -72.01 41.89
C LYS A 4 8.68 -70.85 41.33
N GLY A 5 8.23 -69.65 41.66
CA GLY A 5 8.81 -68.39 41.24
C GLY A 5 10.14 -68.04 41.89
N LYS A 6 10.79 -67.05 41.29
CA LYS A 6 11.92 -66.32 41.86
C LYS A 6 11.52 -64.85 41.89
N ILE A 7 11.10 -64.39 43.06
CA ILE A 7 10.98 -62.96 43.36
C ILE A 7 12.39 -62.38 43.40
N ILE A 8 12.70 -61.47 42.46
CA ILE A 8 13.88 -60.61 42.57
C ILE A 8 13.49 -59.42 43.44
N SER A 9 13.75 -59.59 44.73
CA SER A 9 13.79 -58.54 45.75
C SER A 9 15.14 -57.83 45.64
N GLY A 10 15.14 -56.51 45.43
CA GLY A 10 16.38 -55.75 45.37
C GLY A 10 16.22 -54.26 45.10
N SER A 11 16.14 -53.49 46.19
CA SER A 11 16.55 -52.09 46.34
C SER A 11 15.62 -50.99 45.83
N SER A 12 14.87 -50.43 46.78
CA SER A 12 14.46 -49.03 46.83
C SER A 12 15.71 -48.14 46.89
N GLY A 13 16.28 -47.83 45.72
CA GLY A 13 17.31 -46.80 45.56
C GLY A 13 16.67 -45.48 45.18
N SER A 14 16.29 -44.68 46.16
CA SER A 14 15.85 -43.30 45.95
C SER A 14 17.04 -42.40 45.58
N LEU A 15 16.73 -41.41 44.73
CA LEU A 15 17.41 -40.12 44.55
C LEU A 15 18.74 -40.11 43.78
N LEU A 16 18.65 -40.12 42.45
CA LEU A 16 19.41 -39.19 41.62
C LEU A 16 18.47 -38.54 40.60
N SER A 17 17.51 -37.75 41.09
CA SER A 17 16.85 -36.72 40.28
C SER A 17 17.77 -35.49 40.19
N SER A 18 18.97 -35.70 39.62
CA SER A 18 19.92 -34.63 39.31
C SER A 18 19.97 -34.45 37.79
N GLY A 19 18.81 -34.14 37.20
CA GLY A 19 18.66 -33.86 35.76
C GLY A 19 17.46 -32.98 35.40
N SER A 20 16.68 -32.51 36.37
CA SER A 20 15.48 -31.71 36.11
C SER A 20 15.78 -30.21 35.93
N GLN A 21 16.85 -29.69 36.52
CA GLN A 21 17.13 -28.24 36.48
C GLN A 21 17.65 -27.76 35.11
N GLU A 22 18.36 -28.61 34.36
CA GLU A 22 18.83 -28.30 33.00
C GLU A 22 17.73 -28.52 31.92
N SER A 23 16.76 -29.37 32.24
CA SER A 23 15.65 -29.71 31.35
C SER A 23 14.58 -28.62 31.35
N ASP A 24 14.24 -28.06 32.51
CA ASP A 24 13.28 -26.96 32.61
C ASP A 24 13.82 -25.67 32.00
N SER A 25 15.11 -25.34 32.23
CA SER A 25 15.77 -24.17 31.61
C SER A 25 15.88 -24.31 30.09
N SER A 26 16.10 -25.52 29.57
CA SER A 26 16.11 -25.79 28.13
C SER A 26 14.71 -25.70 27.50
N GLN A 27 13.66 -26.05 28.23
CA GLN A 27 12.28 -25.93 27.75
C GLN A 27 11.77 -24.49 27.76
N THR A 28 12.12 -23.70 28.78
CA THR A 28 11.78 -22.27 28.82
C THR A 28 12.49 -21.51 27.71
N ALA A 29 13.80 -21.75 27.50
CA ALA A 29 14.55 -21.13 26.40
C ALA A 29 13.93 -21.40 25.01
N LYS A 30 13.44 -22.63 24.77
CA LYS A 30 12.74 -22.98 23.52
C LYS A 30 11.40 -22.24 23.37
N LYS A 31 10.64 -22.10 24.45
CA LYS A 31 9.36 -21.37 24.45
C LYS A 31 9.59 -19.88 24.18
N ASP A 32 10.59 -19.29 24.81
CA ASP A 32 10.95 -17.88 24.62
C ASP A 32 11.44 -17.62 23.20
N MET A 33 12.26 -18.52 22.64
CA MET A 33 12.69 -18.45 21.24
C MET A 33 11.50 -18.51 20.28
N LEU A 34 10.54 -19.43 20.51
CA LEU A 34 9.32 -19.50 19.69
C LEU A 34 8.44 -18.26 19.83
N ALA A 35 8.32 -17.70 21.03
CA ALA A 35 7.58 -16.46 21.26
C ALA A 35 8.24 -15.28 20.53
N ALA A 36 9.57 -15.15 20.61
CA ALA A 36 10.32 -14.13 19.89
C ALA A 36 10.19 -14.26 18.37
N LEU A 37 10.21 -15.49 17.83
CA LEU A 37 10.00 -15.74 16.41
C LEU A 37 8.59 -15.38 15.95
N ARG A 38 7.55 -15.71 16.74
CA ARG A 38 6.17 -15.31 16.45
C ARG A 38 5.99 -13.80 16.49
N ALA A 39 6.51 -13.14 17.52
CA ALA A 39 6.47 -11.68 17.61
C ALA A 39 7.17 -11.02 16.40
N ARG A 40 8.31 -11.57 15.96
CA ARG A 40 8.99 -11.09 14.76
C ARG A 40 8.17 -11.33 13.49
N GLN A 41 7.53 -12.49 13.38
CA GLN A 41 6.64 -12.80 12.25
C GLN A 41 5.48 -11.80 12.19
N GLU A 42 4.78 -11.59 13.30
CA GLU A 42 3.65 -10.66 13.40
C GLU A 42 4.05 -9.23 13.04
N ALA A 43 5.20 -8.76 13.55
CA ALA A 43 5.72 -7.43 13.21
C ALA A 43 6.06 -7.28 11.72
N LEU A 44 6.60 -8.33 11.08
CA LEU A 44 6.89 -8.31 9.65
C LEU A 44 5.61 -8.31 8.81
N GLU A 45 4.61 -9.11 9.20
CA GLU A 45 3.31 -9.15 8.53
C GLU A 45 2.55 -7.83 8.67
N GLU A 46 2.63 -7.18 9.82
CA GLU A 46 2.05 -5.86 10.04
C GLU A 46 2.75 -4.79 9.19
N THR A 47 4.08 -4.80 9.16
CA THR A 47 4.85 -3.90 8.29
C THR A 47 4.48 -4.11 6.82
N LEU A 48 4.36 -5.37 6.39
CA LEU A 48 3.95 -5.69 5.03
C LEU A 48 2.55 -5.15 4.71
N ARG A 49 1.57 -5.34 5.62
CA ARG A 49 0.22 -4.79 5.46
C ARG A 49 0.24 -3.27 5.31
N GLN A 50 1.01 -2.57 6.13
CA GLN A 50 1.15 -1.11 6.03
C GLN A 50 1.72 -0.69 4.66
N ARG A 51 2.77 -1.36 4.19
CA ARG A 51 3.38 -1.06 2.88
C ARG A 51 2.45 -1.37 1.72
N LEU A 52 1.65 -2.42 1.80
CA LEU A 52 0.65 -2.74 0.78
C LEU A 52 -0.45 -1.68 0.73
N GLU A 53 -0.94 -1.21 1.87
CA GLU A 53 -1.96 -0.16 1.92
C GLU A 53 -1.42 1.18 1.38
N GLU A 54 -0.19 1.53 1.77
CA GLU A 54 0.51 2.70 1.21
C GLU A 54 0.62 2.59 -0.32
N LEU A 55 1.06 1.43 -0.82
CA LEU A 55 1.18 1.18 -2.25
C LEU A 55 -0.18 1.27 -2.96
N LYS A 56 -1.24 0.67 -2.41
CA LYS A 56 -2.62 0.77 -2.92
C LYS A 56 -3.02 2.25 -3.05
N SER A 57 -2.79 3.05 -2.01
CA SER A 57 -3.13 4.48 -2.02
C SER A 57 -2.37 5.28 -3.09
N ILE A 58 -1.09 4.96 -3.32
CA ILE A 58 -0.24 5.61 -4.32
C ILE A 58 -0.71 5.24 -5.71
N CYS A 59 -0.88 3.96 -5.99
CA CYS A 59 -1.33 3.47 -7.29
C CYS A 59 -2.70 4.04 -7.69
N ILE A 60 -3.64 4.19 -6.75
CA ILE A 60 -4.93 4.84 -7.03
C ILE A 60 -4.70 6.31 -7.41
N ARG A 61 -3.88 7.04 -6.66
CA ARG A 61 -3.58 8.46 -6.93
C ARG A 61 -2.88 8.64 -8.28
N GLU A 62 -1.95 7.75 -8.64
CA GLU A 62 -1.30 7.74 -9.94
C GLU A 62 -2.27 7.41 -11.07
N ALA A 63 -3.16 6.45 -10.85
CA ALA A 63 -4.18 6.07 -11.80
C ALA A 63 -5.21 7.20 -12.00
N GLU A 64 -5.49 8.01 -10.98
CA GLU A 64 -6.34 9.19 -11.13
C GLU A 64 -5.68 10.22 -12.05
N LEU A 65 -4.37 10.41 -11.98
CA LEU A 65 -3.66 11.35 -12.85
C LEU A 65 -3.52 10.82 -14.29
N THR A 66 -3.16 9.55 -14.43
CA THR A 66 -2.86 8.92 -15.72
C THR A 66 -4.09 8.35 -16.43
N GLY A 67 -5.15 8.05 -15.67
CA GLY A 67 -6.35 7.37 -16.15
C GLY A 67 -6.17 5.85 -16.34
N LYS A 68 -5.09 5.24 -15.84
CA LYS A 68 -4.81 3.79 -15.96
C LYS A 68 -4.29 3.24 -14.63
N LEU A 69 -4.83 2.11 -14.19
CA LEU A 69 -4.34 1.42 -12.99
C LEU A 69 -3.07 0.62 -13.31
N PRO A 70 -1.98 0.75 -12.51
CA PRO A 70 -0.77 -0.06 -12.66
C PRO A 70 -1.03 -1.57 -12.51
N LYS A 71 -0.24 -2.40 -13.17
CA LYS A 71 -0.32 -3.87 -13.05
C LYS A 71 0.20 -4.38 -11.71
N GLU A 72 1.01 -3.55 -11.07
CA GLU A 72 1.62 -3.74 -9.77
C GLU A 72 0.65 -3.45 -8.61
N TYR A 73 -0.58 -2.99 -8.91
CA TYR A 73 -1.60 -2.76 -7.89
C TYR A 73 -1.89 -4.09 -7.15
N PRO A 74 -1.66 -4.16 -5.83
CA PRO A 74 -1.91 -5.39 -5.09
C PRO A 74 -3.42 -5.68 -5.08
N LEU A 75 -3.86 -6.70 -5.80
CA LEU A 75 -5.23 -7.21 -5.75
C LEU A 75 -5.23 -8.53 -5.00
N ASP A 76 -6.14 -8.67 -4.04
CA ASP A 76 -6.37 -9.98 -3.44
C ASP A 76 -7.09 -10.90 -4.45
N PRO A 77 -6.90 -12.24 -4.36
CA PRO A 77 -7.48 -13.16 -5.35
C PRO A 77 -9.01 -13.06 -5.39
N GLY A 78 -9.55 -12.51 -6.47
CA GLY A 78 -11.00 -12.32 -6.67
C GLY A 78 -11.51 -10.88 -6.44
N GLU A 79 -10.64 -9.93 -6.10
CA GLU A 79 -11.01 -8.51 -6.06
C GLU A 79 -11.06 -7.90 -7.46
N GLU A 80 -12.10 -7.12 -7.75
CA GLU A 80 -12.16 -6.35 -8.98
C GLU A 80 -11.29 -5.08 -8.87
N PRO A 81 -10.52 -4.73 -9.92
CA PRO A 81 -9.71 -3.54 -9.92
C PRO A 81 -10.59 -2.27 -9.79
N PRO A 82 -10.19 -1.30 -8.95
CA PRO A 82 -10.96 -0.08 -8.78
C PRO A 82 -11.11 0.67 -10.10
N THR A 83 -12.32 1.16 -10.39
CA THR A 83 -12.58 1.93 -11.60
C THR A 83 -12.02 3.33 -11.42
N VAL A 84 -10.89 3.62 -12.06
CA VAL A 84 -10.22 4.92 -11.89
C VAL A 84 -10.68 5.91 -12.96
N ARG A 85 -11.34 7.00 -12.55
CA ARG A 85 -11.66 8.15 -13.42
C ARG A 85 -10.47 9.10 -13.45
N ARG A 86 -10.00 9.42 -14.66
CA ARG A 86 -8.93 10.42 -14.85
C ARG A 86 -9.36 11.77 -14.27
N LYS A 87 -8.63 12.28 -13.28
CA LYS A 87 -8.74 13.64 -12.73
C LYS A 87 -8.21 14.63 -13.76
N ILE A 88 -9.09 15.00 -14.68
CA ILE A 88 -8.85 16.06 -15.66
C ILE A 88 -9.14 17.39 -14.97
N GLY A 89 -8.25 17.85 -14.10
CA GLY A 89 -8.48 19.07 -13.32
C GLY A 89 -8.64 20.34 -14.18
N THR A 90 -8.05 20.37 -15.38
CA THR A 90 -7.98 21.58 -16.21
C THR A 90 -7.80 21.32 -17.71
N ALA A 91 -8.22 20.19 -18.28
CA ALA A 91 -8.16 20.08 -19.75
C ALA A 91 -9.24 20.98 -20.36
N PHE A 92 -8.84 22.19 -20.71
CA PHE A 92 -9.61 23.04 -21.58
C PHE A 92 -9.25 22.69 -23.01
N LYS A 93 -10.27 22.34 -23.80
CA LYS A 93 -10.14 22.23 -25.24
C LYS A 93 -10.31 23.65 -25.80
N LEU A 94 -9.28 24.16 -26.45
CA LEU A 94 -9.42 25.36 -27.25
C LEU A 94 -10.30 25.01 -28.44
N ASP A 95 -11.28 25.86 -28.72
CA ASP A 95 -12.16 25.69 -29.86
C ASP A 95 -11.37 26.00 -31.13
N GLU A 96 -11.07 24.98 -31.95
CA GLU A 96 -10.23 25.09 -33.15
C GLU A 96 -10.78 26.14 -34.12
N GLN A 97 -12.11 26.32 -34.13
CA GLN A 97 -12.81 27.30 -34.95
C GLN A 97 -12.46 28.75 -34.59
N LYS A 98 -12.04 29.03 -33.35
CA LYS A 98 -11.57 30.35 -32.92
C LYS A 98 -10.09 30.57 -33.22
N ILE A 99 -9.34 29.52 -33.58
CA ILE A 99 -7.90 29.59 -33.88
C ILE A 99 -7.65 29.81 -35.39
N LEU A 100 -8.59 29.38 -36.22
CA LEU A 100 -8.50 29.51 -37.68
C LEU A 100 -8.75 30.96 -38.13
N PRO A 101 -7.82 31.57 -38.92
CA PRO A 101 -8.05 32.89 -39.48
C PRO A 101 -9.12 32.82 -40.59
N LYS A 102 -10.12 33.69 -40.53
CA LYS A 102 -11.11 33.94 -41.58
C LYS A 102 -10.81 35.36 -42.10
N GLY A 103 -10.20 35.42 -43.28
CA GLY A 103 -9.55 36.63 -43.79
C GLY A 103 -10.38 37.93 -43.80
N GLU A 104 -9.65 39.02 -44.02
CA GLU A 104 -10.00 40.47 -44.04
C GLU A 104 -9.86 41.22 -42.70
N GLU A 105 -9.99 40.57 -41.53
CA GLU A 105 -9.83 41.20 -40.19
C GLU A 105 -8.69 40.59 -39.35
N GLU A 106 -7.48 40.49 -39.94
CA GLU A 106 -6.34 39.75 -39.36
C GLU A 106 -5.93 40.19 -37.93
N GLU A 107 -5.99 41.50 -37.65
CA GLU A 107 -5.61 42.04 -36.34
C GLU A 107 -6.66 41.77 -35.25
N LEU A 108 -7.95 41.87 -35.60
CA LEU A 108 -9.06 41.58 -34.69
C LEU A 108 -9.08 40.08 -34.36
N GLU A 109 -8.95 39.22 -35.36
CA GLU A 109 -8.89 37.77 -35.18
C GLU A 109 -7.67 37.32 -34.38
N ARG A 110 -6.52 37.99 -34.54
CA ARG A 110 -5.35 37.75 -33.69
C ARG A 110 -5.68 38.07 -32.23
N LEU A 111 -6.32 39.21 -31.98
CA LEU A 111 -6.64 39.66 -30.63
C LEU A 111 -7.70 38.77 -29.95
N GLU A 112 -8.71 38.33 -30.69
CA GLU A 112 -9.72 37.38 -30.21
C GLU A 112 -9.12 36.02 -29.84
N ARG A 113 -8.16 35.54 -30.64
CA ARG A 113 -7.38 34.32 -30.33
C ARG A 113 -6.57 34.46 -29.06
N GLU A 114 -5.81 35.55 -28.96
CA GLU A 114 -4.98 35.85 -27.81
C GLU A 114 -5.84 35.94 -26.53
N PHE A 115 -6.98 36.64 -26.61
CA PHE A 115 -7.92 36.74 -25.51
C PHE A 115 -8.53 35.38 -25.13
N ALA A 116 -8.93 34.55 -26.10
CA ALA A 116 -9.48 33.23 -25.84
C ALA A 116 -8.48 32.32 -25.11
N ILE A 117 -7.21 32.35 -25.54
CA ILE A 117 -6.13 31.60 -24.89
C ILE A 117 -5.90 32.12 -23.47
N GLN A 118 -5.73 33.43 -23.29
CA GLN A 118 -5.47 34.03 -21.98
C GLN A 118 -6.64 33.82 -21.00
N SER A 119 -7.88 33.90 -21.48
CA SER A 119 -9.07 33.62 -20.66
C SER A 119 -9.05 32.18 -20.14
N GLN A 120 -8.74 31.21 -21.00
CA GLN A 120 -8.66 29.81 -20.58
C GLN A 120 -7.49 29.54 -19.63
N ILE A 121 -6.32 30.13 -19.88
CA ILE A 121 -5.18 30.04 -18.95
C ILE A 121 -5.55 30.60 -17.58
N THR A 122 -6.20 31.77 -17.55
CA THR A 122 -6.62 32.43 -16.31
C THR A 122 -7.69 31.62 -15.58
N GLU A 123 -8.64 31.03 -16.32
CA GLU A 123 -9.65 30.14 -15.74
C GLU A 123 -9.04 28.84 -15.20
N ALA A 124 -8.11 28.23 -15.93
CA ALA A 124 -7.38 27.06 -15.47
C ALA A 124 -6.57 27.37 -14.21
N ALA A 125 -5.84 28.49 -14.18
CA ALA A 125 -5.08 28.94 -13.01
C ALA A 125 -6.00 29.17 -11.80
N ARG A 126 -7.17 29.77 -12.00
CA ARG A 126 -8.18 29.98 -10.94
C ARG A 126 -8.73 28.65 -10.41
N ARG A 127 -9.02 27.68 -11.30
CA ARG A 127 -9.47 26.34 -10.89
C ARG A 127 -8.37 25.59 -10.13
N LEU A 128 -7.11 25.69 -10.56
CA LEU A 128 -5.97 25.10 -9.84
C LEU A 128 -5.76 25.72 -8.45
N ALA A 129 -5.86 27.05 -8.35
CA ALA A 129 -5.70 27.76 -7.08
C ALA A 129 -6.81 27.43 -6.06
N SER A 130 -8.00 27.05 -6.55
CA SER A 130 -9.14 26.64 -5.72
C SER A 130 -9.22 25.14 -5.48
N ASP A 131 -8.38 24.32 -6.12
CA ASP A 131 -8.35 22.87 -5.94
C ASP A 131 -7.72 22.49 -4.58
N PRO A 132 -8.50 21.88 -3.65
CA PRO A 132 -7.99 21.47 -2.34
C PRO A 132 -6.85 20.43 -2.43
N HIS A 133 -6.82 19.64 -3.51
CA HIS A 133 -5.83 18.58 -3.72
C HIS A 133 -4.50 19.09 -4.28
N VAL A 134 -4.45 20.32 -4.80
CA VAL A 134 -3.22 20.94 -5.32
C VAL A 134 -2.53 21.80 -4.25
N SER A 135 -3.30 22.47 -3.37
CA SER A 135 -2.77 23.40 -2.36
C SER A 135 -2.07 22.75 -1.15
N SER A 136 -2.13 21.42 -1.01
CA SER A 136 -1.64 20.71 0.18
C SER A 136 -0.14 20.40 0.19
N LYS A 137 0.62 20.77 -0.85
CA LYS A 137 2.09 20.69 -0.85
C LYS A 137 2.69 21.98 -0.29
N LYS A 138 2.84 22.05 1.03
CA LYS A 138 3.79 23.00 1.64
C LYS A 138 5.20 22.55 1.23
N LEU A 139 5.89 23.42 0.48
CA LEU A 139 7.34 23.41 0.29
C LEU A 139 8.08 23.57 1.62
#